data_AF-A0A397S2B6-F1
#
_entry.id   AF-A0A397S2B6-F1
#
_cell.length_a   1.000
_cell.length_b   1.000
_cell.length_c   1.000
_cell.angle_alpha   90.00
_cell.angle_beta   90.00
_cell.angle_gamma   90.00
#
_symmetry.space_group_name_H-M   'P 1'
#
loop_
_entity.id
_entity.type
_entity.pdbx_description
1 polymer ?
#
loop_
_entity_poly.entity_id
_entity_poly.type
_entity_poly.pdbx_seq_one_letter_code
_entity_poly.pdbx_strand_id
1 'polypeptide(L)'
;MPSRLPIDCLNKIFEYLEKDKATLHSCLLVNRLWCRVSVEILWKNIWEFNNKNAPSLLNTLISCLPNESKVLLNDHGILTQKSSLFNYASFCKVLSIDKIIEMIYYNINPFNEKNSTDSFQAEYLKTKEILKMFMKQISSLKILTYSFIHVKIPNFINFFGAKDCLKNLSELNCESEGHPKFFRQLSQICHNIQSLSIVYTLITSNGLKDLISLQNGLKSLSIELDDYDKYCNNYNNCEDFSTNIIPSLTKHSSTLTTLHLHGPLPLSFIIKLKNLKELVLSNFKNFKEIQHITFSHLQILKLISKHSKIDMFNFLENNGTNLKELYVHNYSHDSSLNLAIAKFCPNLKSLHTKFMKDDMIVIFNSCQQLESIEVLNDKTCSFKGEKVLEIVAKHSSKNFHELNLYNFEELRSEDLESFFINWKNRVSQKSISLIVCNNTFVNNNKNRKIIRKYKNLGVIKKFEYQSTTLIY
;
A
#
# COMPACT_ATOMS: atom_id res chain seq x y z
N MET A 1 -21.33 39.40 12.61
CA MET A 1 -21.06 38.01 13.03
C MET A 1 -19.94 37.46 12.16
N PRO A 2 -18.89 36.82 12.70
CA PRO A 2 -17.86 36.22 11.86
C PRO A 2 -18.51 35.16 10.97
N SER A 3 -18.26 35.23 9.66
CA SER A 3 -18.83 34.33 8.66
C SER A 3 -18.47 32.88 9.00
N ARG A 4 -19.48 32.05 9.31
CA ARG A 4 -19.29 30.61 9.49
C ARG A 4 -18.98 30.00 8.13
N LEU A 5 -17.85 29.30 8.01
CA LEU A 5 -17.55 28.52 6.80
C LEU A 5 -18.71 27.55 6.52
N PRO A 6 -19.22 27.48 5.27
CA PRO A 6 -20.20 26.48 4.88
C PRO A 6 -19.69 25.05 5.13
N ILE A 7 -20.62 24.12 5.37
CA ILE A 7 -20.26 22.71 5.62
C ILE A 7 -19.43 22.11 4.48
N ASP A 8 -19.72 22.45 3.23
CA ASP A 8 -18.98 21.93 2.07
C ASP A 8 -17.53 22.40 2.05
N CYS A 9 -17.26 23.61 2.54
CA CYS A 9 -15.91 24.13 2.71
C CYS A 9 -15.19 23.39 3.84
N LEU A 10 -15.86 23.18 4.99
CA LEU A 10 -15.29 22.41 6.10
C LEU A 10 -14.98 20.97 5.70
N ASN A 11 -15.86 20.32 4.95
CA ASN A 11 -15.64 18.97 4.42
C ASN A 11 -14.35 18.92 3.60
N LYS A 12 -14.20 19.82 2.62
CA LYS A 12 -12.98 19.88 1.79
C LYS A 12 -11.72 20.15 2.61
N ILE A 13 -11.79 21.04 3.61
CA ILE A 13 -10.63 21.33 4.47
C ILE A 13 -10.26 20.10 5.30
N PHE A 14 -11.24 19.43 5.92
CA PHE A 14 -10.97 18.29 6.81
C PHE A 14 -10.61 17.02 6.04
N GLU A 15 -10.95 16.91 4.76
CA GLU A 15 -10.46 15.81 3.90
C GLU A 15 -8.92 15.82 3.80
N TYR A 16 -8.26 16.99 3.83
CA TYR A 16 -6.80 17.05 3.92
C TYR A 16 -6.24 16.51 5.25
N LEU A 17 -7.08 16.41 6.28
CA LEU A 17 -6.74 15.88 7.59
C LEU A 17 -7.07 14.38 7.71
N GLU A 18 -7.57 13.72 6.65
CA GLU A 18 -8.02 12.31 6.72
C GLU A 18 -6.95 11.37 7.28
N LYS A 19 -5.66 11.62 6.98
CA LYS A 19 -4.53 10.85 7.51
C LYS A 19 -4.06 11.32 8.89
N ASP A 20 -4.40 12.54 9.30
CA ASP A 20 -4.08 13.11 10.62
C ASP A 20 -5.27 12.95 11.57
N LYS A 21 -5.46 11.72 12.04
CA LYS A 21 -6.56 11.36 12.95
C LYS A 21 -6.51 12.16 14.26
N ALA A 22 -5.32 12.52 14.75
CA ALA A 22 -5.16 13.28 16.00
C ALA A 22 -5.74 14.69 15.86
N THR A 23 -5.45 15.36 14.75
CA THR A 23 -6.05 16.66 14.44
C THR A 23 -7.55 16.54 14.23
N LEU A 24 -8.03 15.52 13.51
CA LEU A 24 -9.47 15.28 13.34
C LEU A 24 -10.19 15.04 14.68
N HIS A 25 -9.58 14.31 15.61
CA HIS A 25 -10.12 14.14 16.96
C HIS A 25 -10.22 15.47 17.71
N SER A 26 -9.23 16.35 17.57
CA SER A 26 -9.27 17.69 18.17
C SER A 26 -10.40 18.53 17.59
N CYS A 27 -10.65 18.43 16.28
CA CYS A 27 -11.77 19.11 15.61
C CYS A 27 -13.14 18.72 16.16
N LEU A 28 -13.31 17.49 16.68
CA LEU A 28 -14.56 17.04 17.30
C LEU A 28 -15.01 17.90 18.48
N LEU A 29 -14.04 18.49 19.19
CA LEU A 29 -14.27 19.20 20.45
C LEU A 29 -14.57 20.69 20.25
N VAL A 30 -14.47 21.19 19.02
CA VAL A 30 -14.56 22.63 18.73
C VAL A 30 -16.01 23.14 18.81
N ASN A 31 -16.92 22.53 18.04
CA ASN A 31 -18.36 22.83 18.08
C ASN A 31 -19.16 21.73 17.38
N ARG A 32 -20.50 21.79 17.44
CA ARG A 32 -21.40 20.78 16.85
C ARG A 32 -21.22 20.58 15.34
N LEU A 33 -20.93 21.65 14.59
CA LEU A 33 -20.75 21.57 13.13
C LEU A 33 -19.44 20.85 12.80
N TRP A 34 -18.34 21.23 13.46
CA TRP A 34 -17.04 20.58 13.30
C TRP A 34 -17.10 19.13 13.76
N CYS A 35 -17.77 18.85 14.88
CA CYS A 35 -18.01 17.51 15.36
C CYS A 35 -18.67 16.64 14.29
N ARG A 36 -19.78 17.09 13.69
CA ARG A 36 -20.47 16.33 12.63
C ARG A 36 -19.55 16.03 11.45
N VAL A 37 -18.86 17.04 10.92
CA VAL A 37 -17.97 16.89 9.75
C VAL A 37 -16.78 15.97 10.05
N SER A 38 -16.13 16.17 11.21
CA SER A 38 -14.98 15.35 11.61
C SER A 38 -15.36 13.90 11.87
N VAL A 39 -16.53 13.63 12.48
CA VAL A 39 -17.01 12.26 12.69
C VAL A 39 -17.21 11.54 11.36
N GLU A 40 -17.83 12.20 10.38
CA GLU A 40 -18.05 11.62 9.05
C GLU A 40 -16.73 11.18 8.40
N ILE A 41 -15.69 12.02 8.49
CA ILE A 41 -14.36 11.73 7.90
C ILE A 41 -13.63 10.64 8.70
N LEU A 42 -13.65 10.71 10.03
CA LEU A 42 -13.04 9.70 10.90
C LEU A 42 -13.61 8.30 10.63
N TRP A 43 -14.92 8.20 10.37
CA TRP A 43 -15.61 6.93 10.17
C TRP A 43 -15.63 6.45 8.70
N LYS A 44 -15.03 7.17 7.75
CA LYS A 44 -14.87 6.69 6.35
C LYS A 44 -14.15 5.33 6.30
N ASN A 45 -13.08 5.16 7.09
CA ASN A 45 -12.31 3.93 7.19
C ASN A 45 -12.09 3.54 8.66
N ILE A 46 -12.96 2.68 9.18
CA ILE A 46 -12.91 2.23 10.58
C ILE A 46 -11.72 1.32 10.90
N TRP A 47 -11.02 0.81 9.88
CA TRP A 47 -9.92 -0.15 10.03
C TRP A 47 -8.56 0.51 10.29
N GLU A 48 -8.49 1.84 10.17
CA GLU A 48 -7.29 2.62 10.53
C GLU A 48 -7.19 2.88 12.04
N PHE A 49 -8.26 2.63 12.80
CA PHE A 49 -8.19 2.66 14.26
C PHE A 49 -7.48 1.39 14.75
N ASN A 50 -6.40 1.59 15.50
CA ASN A 50 -5.54 0.53 16.05
C ASN A 50 -6.36 -0.66 16.63
N ASN A 51 -5.99 -1.90 16.27
CA ASN A 51 -6.69 -3.15 16.62
C ASN A 51 -7.00 -3.32 18.11
N LYS A 52 -6.30 -2.61 19.00
CA LYS A 52 -6.55 -2.59 20.45
C LYS A 52 -7.97 -2.16 20.85
N ASN A 53 -8.71 -1.46 19.98
CA ASN A 53 -10.06 -0.96 20.26
C ASN A 53 -11.19 -1.76 19.60
N ALA A 54 -10.91 -2.96 19.06
CA ALA A 54 -11.89 -3.76 18.32
C ALA A 54 -13.22 -4.01 19.09
N PRO A 55 -13.25 -4.29 20.41
CA PRO A 55 -14.51 -4.44 21.15
C PRO A 55 -15.36 -3.16 21.19
N SER A 56 -14.73 -1.99 21.33
CA SER A 56 -15.43 -0.70 21.34
C SER A 56 -16.02 -0.36 19.98
N LEU A 57 -15.29 -0.68 18.90
CA LEU A 57 -15.76 -0.51 17.54
C LEU A 57 -17.00 -1.37 17.28
N LEU A 58 -16.93 -2.66 17.64
CA LEU A 58 -18.05 -3.58 17.50
C LEU A 58 -19.28 -3.09 18.28
N ASN A 59 -19.12 -2.69 19.55
CA ASN A 59 -20.22 -2.16 20.35
C ASN A 59 -20.86 -0.92 19.70
N THR A 60 -20.05 -0.06 19.09
CA THR A 60 -20.55 1.12 18.38
C THR A 60 -21.33 0.72 17.12
N LEU A 61 -20.83 -0.24 16.34
CA LEU A 61 -21.56 -0.76 15.18
C LEU A 61 -22.88 -1.42 15.59
N ILE A 62 -22.88 -2.18 16.67
CA ILE A 62 -24.09 -2.81 17.21
C ILE A 62 -25.09 -1.74 17.68
N SER A 63 -24.63 -0.64 18.27
CA SER A 63 -25.51 0.47 18.63
C SER A 63 -26.18 1.14 17.41
N CYS A 64 -25.59 1.01 16.20
CA CYS A 64 -26.17 1.50 14.94
C CYS A 64 -27.16 0.52 14.28
N LEU A 65 -27.29 -0.72 14.80
CA LEU A 65 -28.22 -1.70 14.25
C LEU A 65 -29.68 -1.22 14.36
N PRO A 66 -30.54 -1.58 13.38
CA PRO A 66 -31.99 -1.43 13.51
C PRO A 66 -32.52 -2.13 14.77
N ASN A 67 -33.64 -1.63 15.31
CA ASN A 67 -34.23 -2.18 16.54
C ASN A 67 -34.61 -3.65 16.38
N GLU A 68 -35.09 -4.06 15.20
CA GLU A 68 -35.44 -5.45 14.90
C GLU A 68 -34.21 -6.37 14.99
N SER A 69 -33.08 -5.93 14.43
CA SER A 69 -31.81 -6.65 14.52
C SER A 69 -31.30 -6.71 15.96
N LYS A 70 -31.48 -5.64 16.75
CA LYS A 70 -31.07 -5.62 18.17
C LYS A 70 -31.90 -6.59 19.03
N VAL A 71 -33.21 -6.64 18.82
CA VAL A 71 -34.09 -7.60 19.53
C VAL A 71 -33.67 -9.03 19.20
N LEU A 72 -33.47 -9.33 17.91
CA LEU A 72 -33.02 -10.65 17.45
C LEU A 72 -31.67 -11.07 18.05
N LEU A 73 -30.73 -10.13 18.24
CA LEU A 73 -29.45 -10.41 18.91
C LEU A 73 -29.58 -10.46 20.44
N ASN A 74 -30.57 -9.79 21.04
CA ASN A 74 -30.84 -9.78 22.48
C ASN A 74 -31.54 -11.04 22.98
N ASP A 75 -32.39 -11.66 22.16
CA ASP A 75 -33.01 -12.95 22.49
C ASP A 75 -31.96 -14.07 22.67
N HIS A 76 -30.69 -13.79 22.33
CA HIS A 76 -29.53 -14.67 22.56
C HIS A 76 -28.62 -14.17 23.70
N GLY A 77 -29.04 -13.15 24.48
CA GLY A 77 -28.44 -12.70 25.74
C GLY A 77 -27.41 -11.56 25.70
N ILE A 78 -27.37 -10.72 24.65
CA ILE A 78 -26.08 -10.11 24.24
C ILE A 78 -25.95 -8.57 24.25
N LEU A 79 -26.96 -7.68 24.41
CA LEU A 79 -26.73 -6.22 24.23
C LEU A 79 -27.29 -5.27 25.30
N THR A 80 -26.46 -4.27 25.62
CA THR A 80 -26.85 -3.05 26.34
C THR A 80 -27.37 -1.97 25.37
N GLN A 81 -28.58 -1.48 25.63
CA GLN A 81 -29.35 -0.54 24.81
C GLN A 81 -28.87 0.93 24.95
N LYS A 82 -27.66 1.27 24.53
CA LYS A 82 -27.31 2.69 24.32
C LYS A 82 -27.46 3.06 22.86
N SER A 83 -28.29 4.07 22.57
CA SER A 83 -28.42 4.66 21.24
C SER A 83 -27.13 5.41 20.88
N SER A 84 -26.63 5.23 19.66
CA SER A 84 -25.51 6.03 19.16
C SER A 84 -25.91 7.49 18.94
N LEU A 85 -24.96 8.40 19.12
CA LEU A 85 -25.17 9.83 18.83
C LEU A 85 -25.32 10.08 17.32
N PHE A 86 -24.60 9.32 16.51
CA PHE A 86 -24.64 9.37 15.05
C PHE A 86 -24.95 7.99 14.47
N ASN A 87 -25.43 7.96 13.23
CA ASN A 87 -25.40 6.74 12.45
C ASN A 87 -24.00 6.52 11.86
N TYR A 88 -23.08 6.07 12.70
CA TYR A 88 -21.68 5.87 12.32
C TYR A 88 -21.50 4.91 11.15
N ALA A 89 -22.32 3.85 11.08
CA ALA A 89 -22.25 2.86 10.00
C ALA A 89 -22.52 3.47 8.61
N SER A 90 -23.36 4.50 8.53
CA SER A 90 -23.66 5.19 7.26
C SER A 90 -22.50 6.00 6.69
N PHE A 91 -21.50 6.33 7.50
CA PHE A 91 -20.33 7.11 7.09
C PHE A 91 -19.23 6.25 6.47
N CYS A 92 -19.27 4.93 6.69
CA CYS A 92 -18.27 4.00 6.17
C CYS A 92 -18.19 4.03 4.64
N LYS A 93 -16.96 4.07 4.13
CA LYS A 93 -16.60 3.96 2.71
C LYS A 93 -15.69 2.76 2.41
N VAL A 94 -15.08 2.20 3.45
CA VAL A 94 -14.22 1.01 3.40
C VAL A 94 -14.82 -0.09 4.25
N LEU A 95 -15.04 -1.26 3.64
CA LEU A 95 -15.58 -2.44 4.32
C LEU A 95 -14.61 -3.61 4.12
N SER A 96 -14.24 -4.27 5.21
CA SER A 96 -13.42 -5.49 5.19
C SER A 96 -14.21 -6.59 5.91
N ILE A 97 -14.58 -7.62 5.15
CA ILE A 97 -15.45 -8.68 5.65
C ILE A 97 -14.70 -9.57 6.63
N ASP A 98 -13.45 -9.86 6.31
CA ASP A 98 -12.48 -10.58 7.15
C ASP A 98 -12.32 -9.92 8.52
N LYS A 99 -12.06 -8.61 8.58
CA LYS A 99 -11.94 -7.89 9.87
C LYS A 99 -13.24 -7.83 10.65
N ILE A 100 -14.40 -7.78 10.00
CA ILE A 100 -15.70 -7.85 10.71
C ILE A 100 -15.83 -9.21 11.39
N ILE A 101 -15.55 -10.29 10.66
CA ILE A 101 -15.64 -11.66 11.18
C ILE A 101 -14.64 -11.83 12.33
N GLU A 102 -13.37 -11.45 12.13
CA GLU A 102 -12.32 -11.50 13.14
C GLU A 102 -12.71 -10.73 14.42
N MET A 103 -13.23 -9.51 14.27
CA MET A 103 -13.70 -8.69 15.39
C MET A 103 -14.86 -9.33 16.15
N ILE A 104 -15.79 -10.00 15.46
CA ILE A 104 -16.91 -10.73 16.09
C ILE A 104 -16.39 -11.99 16.79
N TYR A 105 -15.50 -12.73 16.14
CA TYR A 105 -14.91 -13.95 16.67
C TYR A 105 -14.21 -13.70 18.01
N TYR A 106 -13.30 -12.71 18.08
CA TYR A 106 -12.61 -12.37 19.32
C TYR A 106 -13.54 -11.76 20.40
N ASN A 107 -14.68 -11.20 20.00
CA ASN A 107 -15.68 -10.73 20.96
C ASN A 107 -16.47 -11.88 21.60
N ILE A 108 -16.75 -12.95 20.86
CA ILE A 108 -17.46 -14.13 21.36
C ILE A 108 -16.51 -15.03 22.15
N ASN A 109 -15.27 -15.20 21.68
CA ASN A 109 -14.28 -16.13 22.23
C ASN A 109 -13.03 -15.41 22.77
N PRO A 110 -13.14 -14.55 23.81
CA PRO A 110 -12.01 -13.75 24.28
C PRO A 110 -10.86 -14.58 24.89
N PHE A 111 -11.10 -15.85 25.25
CA PHE A 111 -10.14 -16.74 25.93
C PHE A 111 -9.81 -18.04 25.17
N ASN A 112 -10.21 -18.19 23.90
CA ASN A 112 -9.98 -19.40 23.09
C ASN A 112 -10.47 -20.71 23.76
N GLU A 113 -11.51 -20.66 24.60
CA GLU A 113 -12.13 -21.86 25.16
C GLU A 113 -13.03 -22.53 24.11
N LYS A 114 -13.05 -23.88 24.11
CA LYS A 114 -13.57 -24.76 23.03
C LYS A 114 -14.77 -24.23 22.24
N ASN A 115 -14.58 -24.09 20.93
CA ASN A 115 -15.60 -23.78 19.92
C ASN A 115 -16.79 -24.77 20.00
N SER A 116 -17.95 -24.32 20.45
CA SER A 116 -19.22 -25.06 20.33
C SER A 116 -19.94 -24.71 19.04
N THR A 117 -20.83 -25.57 18.55
CA THR A 117 -21.70 -25.28 17.39
C THR A 117 -22.51 -23.99 17.56
N ASP A 118 -22.93 -23.69 18.79
CA ASP A 118 -23.69 -22.49 19.13
C ASP A 118 -22.86 -21.21 18.92
N SER A 119 -21.54 -21.26 19.14
CA SER A 119 -20.63 -20.12 18.94
C SER A 119 -20.55 -19.71 17.46
N PHE A 120 -20.46 -20.68 16.54
CA PHE A 120 -20.43 -20.42 15.09
C PHE A 120 -21.76 -19.87 14.58
N GLN A 121 -22.88 -20.35 15.11
CA GLN A 121 -24.20 -19.84 14.74
C GLN A 121 -24.37 -18.39 15.20
N ALA A 122 -23.93 -18.06 16.43
CA ALA A 122 -23.96 -16.70 16.94
C ALA A 122 -23.05 -15.75 16.13
N GLU A 123 -21.85 -16.20 15.76
CA GLU A 123 -20.92 -15.46 14.91
C GLU A 123 -21.52 -15.15 13.53
N TYR A 124 -22.09 -16.17 12.87
CA TYR A 124 -22.76 -16.02 11.58
C TYR A 124 -23.93 -15.05 11.66
N LEU A 125 -24.76 -15.14 12.72
CA LEU A 125 -25.92 -14.27 12.91
C LEU A 125 -25.52 -12.81 13.12
N LYS A 126 -24.53 -12.54 13.98
CA LYS A 126 -23.99 -11.19 14.18
C LYS A 126 -23.40 -10.63 12.89
N THR A 127 -22.61 -11.43 12.17
CA THR A 127 -22.03 -11.05 10.88
C THR A 127 -23.13 -10.69 9.89
N LYS A 128 -24.16 -11.53 9.78
CA LYS A 128 -25.30 -11.32 8.88
C LYS A 128 -26.02 -10.01 9.16
N GLU A 129 -26.36 -9.72 10.42
CA GLU A 129 -27.10 -8.50 10.77
C GLU A 129 -26.24 -7.23 10.61
N ILE A 130 -24.94 -7.30 10.91
CA ILE A 130 -24.01 -6.19 10.67
C ILE A 130 -23.87 -5.90 9.16
N LEU A 131 -23.67 -6.94 8.33
CA LEU A 131 -23.58 -6.77 6.89
C LEU A 131 -24.90 -6.26 6.29
N LYS A 132 -26.05 -6.74 6.78
CA LYS A 132 -27.37 -6.24 6.39
C LYS A 132 -27.54 -4.76 6.71
N MET A 133 -27.11 -4.33 7.90
CA MET A 133 -27.08 -2.91 8.27
C MET A 133 -26.21 -2.10 7.31
N PHE A 134 -24.98 -2.54 7.04
CA PHE A 134 -24.08 -1.83 6.13
C PHE A 134 -24.65 -1.71 4.72
N MET A 135 -25.18 -2.80 4.14
CA MET A 135 -25.79 -2.75 2.81
C MET A 135 -26.99 -1.79 2.74
N LYS A 136 -27.75 -1.66 3.83
CA LYS A 136 -28.90 -0.74 3.89
C LYS A 136 -28.49 0.72 4.10
N GLN A 137 -27.47 0.98 4.93
CA GLN A 137 -27.16 2.31 5.43
C GLN A 137 -26.00 3.00 4.69
N ILE A 138 -25.07 2.24 4.09
CA ILE A 138 -24.00 2.80 3.27
C ILE A 138 -24.58 3.17 1.90
N SER A 139 -24.59 4.46 1.59
CA SER A 139 -25.13 4.98 0.32
C SER A 139 -24.23 4.75 -0.89
N SER A 140 -22.92 4.61 -0.67
CA SER A 140 -21.91 4.35 -1.70
C SER A 140 -20.63 3.88 -1.03
N LEU A 141 -20.39 2.57 -1.07
CA LEU A 141 -19.14 1.95 -0.69
C LEU A 141 -18.08 2.24 -1.77
N LYS A 142 -16.82 2.40 -1.35
CA LYS A 142 -15.69 2.68 -2.24
C LYS A 142 -14.69 1.53 -2.30
N ILE A 143 -14.40 0.94 -1.14
CA ILE A 143 -13.42 -0.14 -1.01
C ILE A 143 -14.09 -1.32 -0.32
N LEU A 144 -13.95 -2.50 -0.91
CA LEU A 144 -14.41 -3.76 -0.35
C LEU A 144 -13.25 -4.74 -0.30
N THR A 145 -12.96 -5.25 0.90
CA THR A 145 -12.08 -6.42 1.07
C THR A 145 -12.94 -7.64 1.36
N TYR A 146 -12.87 -8.62 0.45
CA TYR A 146 -13.56 -9.91 0.50
C TYR A 146 -12.51 -11.03 0.45
N SER A 147 -11.94 -11.33 1.61
CA SER A 147 -11.04 -12.47 1.83
C SER A 147 -11.86 -13.66 2.35
N PHE A 148 -11.59 -14.85 1.83
CA PHE A 148 -12.26 -16.07 2.25
C PHE A 148 -11.53 -16.63 3.47
N ILE A 149 -12.02 -16.25 4.65
CA ILE A 149 -11.72 -17.00 5.86
C ILE A 149 -12.48 -18.33 5.76
N HIS A 150 -11.98 -19.42 6.35
CA HIS A 150 -12.67 -20.73 6.48
C HIS A 150 -14.02 -20.68 7.27
N VAL A 151 -14.68 -19.52 7.31
CA VAL A 151 -15.95 -19.23 7.95
C VAL A 151 -17.00 -18.96 6.86
N LYS A 152 -18.24 -19.39 7.12
CA LYS A 152 -19.36 -19.15 6.21
C LYS A 152 -19.71 -17.66 6.16
N ILE A 153 -19.44 -17.01 5.03
CA ILE A 153 -19.83 -15.60 4.81
C ILE A 153 -21.30 -15.52 4.36
N PRO A 154 -22.16 -14.70 5.00
CA PRO A 154 -23.50 -14.44 4.50
C PRO A 154 -23.47 -13.84 3.09
N ASN A 155 -24.33 -14.30 2.18
CA ASN A 155 -24.42 -13.70 0.83
C ASN A 155 -25.10 -12.31 0.88
N PHE A 156 -24.32 -11.30 1.28
CA PHE A 156 -24.80 -9.95 1.54
C PHE A 156 -25.15 -9.17 0.28
N ILE A 157 -24.74 -9.63 -0.91
CA ILE A 157 -25.13 -9.01 -2.18
C ILE A 157 -26.66 -9.06 -2.37
N ASN A 158 -27.34 -10.04 -1.77
CA ASN A 158 -28.80 -10.17 -1.85
C ASN A 158 -29.54 -9.34 -0.80
N PHE A 159 -28.84 -8.61 0.08
CA PHE A 159 -29.51 -7.80 1.09
C PHE A 159 -30.10 -6.53 0.47
N PHE A 160 -31.19 -6.05 1.08
CA PHE A 160 -31.82 -4.81 0.67
C PHE A 160 -30.82 -3.64 0.79
N GLY A 161 -30.72 -2.84 -0.27
CA GLY A 161 -29.76 -1.73 -0.39
C GLY A 161 -28.39 -2.11 -0.96
N ALA A 162 -28.04 -3.40 -1.07
CA ALA A 162 -26.72 -3.83 -1.54
C ALA A 162 -26.38 -3.32 -2.95
N LYS A 163 -27.36 -3.27 -3.86
CA LYS A 163 -27.16 -2.72 -5.21
C LYS A 163 -26.73 -1.25 -5.17
N ASP A 164 -27.39 -0.43 -4.37
CA ASP A 164 -27.06 0.99 -4.24
C ASP A 164 -25.76 1.22 -3.48
N CYS A 165 -25.53 0.42 -2.44
CA CYS A 165 -24.29 0.43 -1.66
C CYS A 165 -23.08 0.11 -2.55
N LEU A 166 -23.15 -0.94 -3.37
CA LEU A 166 -22.02 -1.51 -4.09
C LEU A 166 -21.81 -0.91 -5.49
N LYS A 167 -22.82 -0.31 -6.16
CA LYS A 167 -22.72 0.16 -7.56
C LYS A 167 -21.52 1.08 -7.88
N ASN A 168 -21.03 1.80 -6.87
CA ASN A 168 -19.95 2.79 -7.00
C ASN A 168 -18.61 2.30 -6.42
N LEU A 169 -18.46 0.99 -6.24
CA LEU A 169 -17.24 0.36 -5.78
C LEU A 169 -16.08 0.69 -6.73
N SER A 170 -15.01 1.26 -6.20
CA SER A 170 -13.82 1.65 -6.97
C SER A 170 -12.63 0.72 -6.74
N GLU A 171 -12.59 0.04 -5.59
CA GLU A 171 -11.51 -0.88 -5.22
C GLU A 171 -12.09 -2.18 -4.65
N LEU A 172 -11.55 -3.29 -5.13
CA LEU A 172 -11.84 -4.62 -4.62
C LEU A 172 -10.53 -5.30 -4.23
N ASN A 173 -10.45 -5.78 -3.00
CA ASN A 173 -9.39 -6.65 -2.51
C ASN A 173 -10.02 -8.02 -2.27
N CYS A 174 -9.51 -9.08 -2.89
CA CYS A 174 -10.12 -10.40 -2.74
C CYS A 174 -9.13 -11.54 -2.93
N GLU A 175 -9.56 -12.74 -2.59
CA GLU A 175 -8.84 -13.97 -2.94
C GLU A 175 -9.30 -14.55 -4.28
N SER A 176 -8.39 -15.21 -5.00
CA SER A 176 -8.70 -15.87 -6.27
C SER A 176 -9.75 -16.98 -6.14
N GLU A 177 -9.74 -17.73 -5.03
CA GLU A 177 -10.68 -18.82 -4.74
C GLU A 177 -12.04 -18.34 -4.18
N GLY A 178 -12.27 -17.03 -4.10
CA GLY A 178 -13.52 -16.50 -3.53
C GLY A 178 -14.78 -17.08 -4.20
N HIS A 179 -15.84 -17.23 -3.39
CA HIS A 179 -17.07 -17.94 -3.79
C HIS A 179 -17.62 -17.49 -5.18
N PRO A 180 -17.70 -18.37 -6.20
CA PRO A 180 -18.02 -17.96 -7.58
C PRO A 180 -19.33 -17.20 -7.75
N LYS A 181 -20.37 -17.59 -7.00
CA LYS A 181 -21.67 -16.90 -7.02
C LYS A 181 -21.55 -15.45 -6.56
N PHE A 182 -20.70 -15.16 -5.57
CA PHE A 182 -20.52 -13.81 -5.05
C PHE A 182 -19.96 -12.90 -6.15
N PHE A 183 -18.85 -13.29 -6.78
CA PHE A 183 -18.25 -12.48 -7.85
C PHE A 183 -19.17 -12.31 -9.06
N ARG A 184 -19.94 -13.33 -9.44
CA ARG A 184 -20.94 -13.21 -10.53
C ARG A 184 -22.05 -12.23 -10.22
N GLN A 185 -22.51 -12.16 -8.97
CA GLN A 185 -23.53 -11.19 -8.59
C GLN A 185 -22.93 -9.78 -8.45
N LEU A 186 -21.68 -9.68 -7.96
CA LEU A 186 -20.97 -8.42 -7.87
C LEU A 186 -20.70 -7.82 -9.25
N SER A 187 -20.35 -8.64 -10.24
CA SER A 187 -20.10 -8.21 -11.62
C SER A 187 -21.34 -7.67 -12.34
N GLN A 188 -22.55 -7.99 -11.85
CA GLN A 188 -23.81 -7.44 -12.36
C GLN A 188 -24.17 -6.08 -11.76
N ILE A 189 -23.48 -5.67 -10.69
CA ILE A 189 -23.74 -4.42 -9.96
C ILE A 189 -22.59 -3.43 -10.20
N CYS A 190 -21.36 -3.92 -10.17
CA CYS A 190 -20.15 -3.12 -10.21
C CYS A 190 -19.48 -3.24 -11.58
N HIS A 191 -19.43 -2.12 -12.31
CA HIS A 191 -18.79 -2.02 -13.62
C HIS A 191 -17.63 -1.01 -13.65
N ASN A 192 -17.34 -0.36 -12.52
CA ASN A 192 -16.39 0.75 -12.44
C ASN A 192 -15.29 0.53 -11.39
N ILE A 193 -14.96 -0.73 -11.09
CA ILE A 193 -13.80 -1.06 -10.25
C ILE A 193 -12.54 -0.62 -11.01
N GLN A 194 -11.76 0.27 -10.40
CA GLN A 194 -10.55 0.86 -10.98
C GLN A 194 -9.27 0.22 -10.42
N SER A 195 -9.32 -0.29 -9.19
CA SER A 195 -8.22 -0.97 -8.54
C SER A 195 -8.66 -2.36 -8.08
N LEU A 196 -7.87 -3.37 -8.39
CA LEU A 196 -8.12 -4.75 -8.01
C LEU A 196 -6.85 -5.33 -7.37
N SER A 197 -6.94 -5.77 -6.12
CA SER A 197 -5.90 -6.56 -5.47
C SER A 197 -6.39 -7.99 -5.30
N ILE A 198 -5.58 -8.95 -5.74
CA ILE A 198 -5.89 -10.37 -5.68
C ILE A 198 -4.81 -11.07 -4.85
N VAL A 199 -5.20 -11.62 -3.71
CA VAL A 199 -4.41 -12.68 -3.07
C VAL A 199 -4.66 -13.95 -3.87
N TYR A 200 -3.66 -14.37 -4.62
CA TYR A 200 -3.74 -15.47 -5.56
C TYR A 200 -3.34 -16.77 -4.89
N THR A 201 -4.23 -17.75 -4.93
CA THR A 201 -4.02 -19.14 -4.57
C THR A 201 -3.94 -19.98 -5.85
N LEU A 202 -3.74 -21.31 -5.75
CA LEU A 202 -3.64 -22.19 -6.92
C LEU A 202 -4.86 -22.20 -7.86
N ILE A 203 -6.03 -21.70 -7.45
CA ILE A 203 -7.28 -21.81 -8.22
C ILE A 203 -7.96 -20.44 -8.35
N THR A 204 -8.44 -20.15 -9.55
CA THR A 204 -9.26 -18.99 -9.87
C THR A 204 -10.74 -19.35 -9.93
N SER A 205 -11.53 -18.62 -9.17
CA SER A 205 -12.97 -18.63 -9.26
C SER A 205 -13.44 -18.14 -10.64
N ASN A 206 -14.23 -18.95 -11.35
CA ASN A 206 -14.85 -18.55 -12.62
C ASN A 206 -15.65 -17.23 -12.49
N GLY A 207 -16.20 -16.94 -11.30
CA GLY A 207 -16.89 -15.68 -11.07
C GLY A 207 -15.95 -14.46 -11.05
N LEU A 208 -14.71 -14.61 -10.55
CA LEU A 208 -13.72 -13.54 -10.55
C LEU A 208 -13.26 -13.20 -11.97
N LYS A 209 -13.05 -14.23 -12.80
CA LYS A 209 -12.81 -14.08 -14.24
C LYS A 209 -13.90 -13.22 -14.90
N ASP A 210 -15.17 -13.57 -14.67
CA ASP A 210 -16.32 -12.83 -15.20
C ASP A 210 -16.28 -11.37 -14.71
N LEU A 211 -16.05 -11.15 -13.41
CA LEU A 211 -15.99 -9.84 -12.79
C LEU A 211 -14.92 -8.94 -13.39
N ILE A 212 -13.69 -9.43 -13.54
CA ILE A 212 -12.61 -8.69 -14.18
C ILE A 212 -13.04 -8.29 -15.59
N SER A 213 -13.56 -9.24 -16.36
CA SER A 213 -13.87 -9.02 -17.77
C SER A 213 -15.00 -8.01 -18.04
N LEU A 214 -15.84 -7.73 -17.04
CA LEU A 214 -17.03 -6.87 -17.12
C LEU A 214 -16.82 -5.45 -16.56
N GLN A 215 -15.60 -5.10 -16.13
CA GLN A 215 -15.29 -3.73 -15.74
C GLN A 215 -15.11 -2.83 -16.97
N ASN A 216 -15.37 -1.52 -16.82
CA ASN A 216 -15.28 -0.54 -17.90
C ASN A 216 -13.89 0.10 -18.04
N GLY A 217 -12.94 -0.23 -17.16
CA GLY A 217 -11.58 0.30 -17.25
C GLY A 217 -10.79 0.15 -15.97
N LEU A 218 -10.27 -1.07 -15.76
CA LEU A 218 -9.35 -1.34 -14.65
C LEU A 218 -8.04 -0.57 -14.88
N LYS A 219 -7.57 0.16 -13.88
CA LYS A 219 -6.36 1.01 -13.95
C LYS A 219 -5.20 0.44 -13.16
N SER A 220 -5.48 -0.20 -12.03
CA SER A 220 -4.50 -0.78 -11.14
C SER A 220 -4.83 -2.24 -10.88
N LEU A 221 -3.80 -3.09 -10.98
CA LEU A 221 -3.87 -4.50 -10.61
C LEU A 221 -2.70 -4.82 -9.69
N SER A 222 -3.00 -5.42 -8.54
CA SER A 222 -2.02 -6.08 -7.68
C SER A 222 -2.37 -7.55 -7.56
N ILE A 223 -1.36 -8.41 -7.69
CA ILE A 223 -1.51 -9.85 -7.47
C ILE A 223 -0.40 -10.29 -6.52
N GLU A 224 -0.78 -10.92 -5.44
CA GLU A 224 0.12 -11.45 -4.42
C GLU A 224 -0.13 -12.94 -4.23
N LEU A 225 0.88 -13.77 -4.44
CA LEU A 225 0.77 -15.21 -4.22
C LEU A 225 0.74 -15.49 -2.70
N ASP A 226 -0.25 -16.26 -2.25
CA ASP A 226 -0.38 -16.65 -0.84
C ASP A 226 0.82 -17.49 -0.37
N ASP A 227 1.35 -17.17 0.82
CA ASP A 227 2.53 -17.83 1.42
C ASP A 227 2.27 -19.31 1.74
N TYR A 228 1.01 -19.75 1.93
CA TYR A 228 0.70 -21.19 2.10
C TYR A 228 1.13 -22.02 0.88
N ASP A 229 0.99 -21.46 -0.32
CA ASP A 229 1.38 -22.12 -1.57
C ASP A 229 2.89 -22.03 -1.84
N LYS A 230 3.61 -21.20 -1.10
CA LYS A 230 5.07 -21.05 -1.20
C LYS A 230 5.83 -22.29 -0.73
N TYR A 231 5.21 -23.11 0.12
CA TYR A 231 5.75 -24.39 0.60
C TYR A 231 5.34 -25.58 -0.28
N CYS A 232 4.40 -25.37 -1.20
CA CYS A 232 4.01 -26.38 -2.19
C CYS A 232 5.03 -26.35 -3.34
N ASN A 233 5.96 -27.30 -3.34
CA ASN A 233 7.02 -27.47 -4.35
C ASN A 233 6.52 -27.63 -5.82
N ASN A 234 5.21 -27.55 -6.08
CA ASN A 234 4.58 -27.57 -7.40
C ASN A 234 4.44 -26.16 -8.02
N TYR A 235 5.49 -25.34 -7.88
CA TYR A 235 5.64 -24.00 -8.45
C TYR A 235 5.41 -23.86 -9.97
N ASN A 236 5.17 -24.95 -10.69
CA ASN A 236 5.16 -24.97 -12.15
C ASN A 236 3.78 -24.85 -12.79
N ASN A 237 2.68 -24.86 -12.04
CA ASN A 237 1.35 -24.76 -12.67
C ASN A 237 0.66 -23.41 -12.44
N CYS A 238 1.22 -22.35 -13.04
CA CYS A 238 0.49 -21.09 -13.29
C CYS A 238 -0.48 -21.20 -14.49
N GLU A 239 -0.88 -22.43 -14.86
CA GLU A 239 -1.80 -22.70 -15.96
C GLU A 239 -3.17 -22.07 -15.68
N ASP A 240 -3.67 -22.18 -14.45
CA ASP A 240 -4.93 -21.56 -14.05
C ASP A 240 -4.89 -20.02 -14.19
N PHE A 241 -3.82 -19.39 -13.70
CA PHE A 241 -3.59 -17.95 -13.88
C PHE A 241 -3.60 -17.55 -15.37
N SER A 242 -2.91 -18.34 -16.18
CA SER A 242 -2.75 -18.11 -17.61
C SER A 242 -4.05 -18.30 -18.39
N THR A 243 -4.92 -19.20 -17.94
CA THR A 243 -6.18 -19.55 -18.61
C THR A 243 -7.37 -18.71 -18.12
N ASN A 244 -7.35 -18.25 -16.87
CA ASN A 244 -8.49 -17.57 -16.24
C ASN A 244 -8.28 -16.07 -15.99
N ILE A 245 -7.11 -15.67 -15.50
CA ILE A 245 -6.84 -14.27 -15.18
C ILE A 245 -6.33 -13.51 -16.41
N ILE A 246 -5.25 -13.99 -17.05
CA ILE A 246 -4.61 -13.28 -18.18
C ILE A 246 -5.60 -12.90 -19.30
N PRO A 247 -6.48 -13.79 -19.80
CA PRO A 247 -7.39 -13.43 -20.88
C PRO A 247 -8.35 -12.31 -20.49
N SER A 248 -8.83 -12.32 -19.24
CA SER A 248 -9.72 -11.28 -18.71
C SER A 248 -9.02 -9.94 -18.58
N LEU A 249 -7.75 -9.94 -18.17
CA LEU A 249 -6.92 -8.74 -18.09
C LEU A 249 -6.63 -8.11 -19.45
N THR A 250 -6.57 -8.91 -20.52
CA THR A 250 -6.28 -8.36 -21.86
C THR A 250 -7.33 -7.35 -22.34
N LYS A 251 -8.57 -7.45 -21.86
CA LYS A 251 -9.63 -6.46 -22.12
C LYS A 251 -9.32 -5.07 -21.55
N HIS A 252 -8.46 -5.01 -20.52
CA HIS A 252 -8.04 -3.79 -19.83
C HIS A 252 -6.64 -3.33 -20.24
N SER A 253 -6.09 -3.90 -21.31
CA SER A 253 -4.73 -3.59 -21.78
C SER A 253 -4.52 -2.11 -22.13
N SER A 254 -5.58 -1.40 -22.52
CA SER A 254 -5.56 0.03 -22.80
C SER A 254 -5.79 0.92 -21.56
N THR A 255 -6.31 0.37 -20.46
CA THR A 255 -6.66 1.16 -19.27
C THR A 255 -5.70 0.95 -18.10
N LEU A 256 -5.05 -0.23 -18.03
CA LEU A 256 -4.09 -0.55 -16.98
C LEU A 256 -2.87 0.36 -17.05
N THR A 257 -2.63 1.08 -15.96
CA THR A 257 -1.48 1.98 -15.76
C THR A 257 -0.56 1.51 -14.66
N THR A 258 -1.04 0.68 -13.73
CA THR A 258 -0.25 0.16 -12.59
C THR A 258 -0.40 -1.34 -12.52
N LEU A 259 0.73 -2.05 -12.43
CA LEU A 259 0.78 -3.50 -12.29
C LEU A 259 1.78 -3.89 -11.22
N HIS A 260 1.29 -4.54 -10.17
CA HIS A 260 2.10 -5.12 -9.10
C HIS A 260 1.95 -6.64 -9.13
N LEU A 261 3.05 -7.37 -9.27
CA LEU A 261 3.06 -8.83 -9.25
C LEU A 261 4.06 -9.31 -8.19
N HIS A 262 3.55 -10.01 -7.19
CA HIS A 262 4.31 -10.56 -6.08
C HIS A 262 4.21 -12.08 -6.13
N GLY A 263 5.16 -12.69 -6.83
CA GLY A 263 5.21 -14.13 -6.99
C GLY A 263 5.77 -14.56 -8.35
N PRO A 264 6.02 -15.88 -8.52
CA PRO A 264 6.61 -16.50 -9.71
C PRO A 264 5.64 -16.61 -10.89
N LEU A 265 4.89 -15.54 -11.17
CA LEU A 265 3.87 -15.47 -12.22
C LEU A 265 4.49 -15.26 -13.61
N PRO A 266 3.82 -15.72 -14.69
CA PRO A 266 4.26 -15.46 -16.07
C PRO A 266 4.23 -13.96 -16.37
N LEU A 267 5.24 -13.44 -17.08
CA LEU A 267 5.38 -12.01 -17.36
C LEU A 267 5.08 -11.66 -18.82
N SER A 268 5.08 -12.64 -19.72
CA SER A 268 4.87 -12.45 -21.16
C SER A 268 3.61 -11.67 -21.53
N PHE A 269 2.54 -11.73 -20.73
CA PHE A 269 1.29 -10.99 -21.01
C PHE A 269 1.45 -9.48 -20.87
N ILE A 270 2.44 -9.00 -20.12
CA ILE A 270 2.68 -7.58 -19.81
C ILE A 270 2.96 -6.80 -21.10
N ILE A 271 3.48 -7.44 -22.16
CA ILE A 271 3.68 -6.82 -23.48
C ILE A 271 2.43 -6.17 -24.06
N LYS A 272 1.24 -6.65 -23.68
CA LYS A 272 -0.03 -6.12 -24.15
C LYS A 272 -0.41 -4.80 -23.46
N LEU A 273 0.19 -4.48 -22.30
CA LEU A 273 -0.16 -3.34 -21.46
C LEU A 273 0.55 -2.05 -21.90
N LYS A 274 0.08 -1.45 -23.00
CA LYS A 274 0.76 -0.32 -23.67
C LYS A 274 0.79 0.98 -22.86
N ASN A 275 -0.13 1.15 -21.92
CA ASN A 275 -0.28 2.37 -21.11
C ASN A 275 0.28 2.23 -19.69
N LEU A 276 1.06 1.17 -19.44
CA LEU A 276 1.67 0.92 -18.16
C LEU A 276 2.65 2.04 -17.78
N LYS A 277 2.45 2.63 -16.61
CA LYS A 277 3.26 3.70 -16.01
C LYS A 277 4.07 3.20 -14.83
N GLU A 278 3.56 2.21 -14.12
CA GLU A 278 4.19 1.64 -12.94
C GLU A 278 4.18 0.11 -13.02
N LEU A 279 5.36 -0.48 -12.85
CA LEU A 279 5.57 -1.92 -12.79
C LEU A 279 6.35 -2.27 -11.52
N VAL A 280 5.74 -3.09 -10.66
CA VAL A 280 6.38 -3.64 -9.46
C VAL A 280 6.40 -5.16 -9.59
N LEU A 281 7.58 -5.75 -9.51
CA LEU A 281 7.79 -7.19 -9.58
C LEU A 281 8.59 -7.66 -8.37
N SER A 282 8.08 -8.66 -7.65
CA SER A 282 8.80 -9.39 -6.61
C SER A 282 8.61 -10.89 -6.78
N ASN A 283 9.58 -11.68 -6.31
CA ASN A 283 9.62 -13.14 -6.38
C ASN A 283 9.33 -13.72 -7.78
N PHE A 284 9.67 -13.00 -8.85
CA PHE A 284 9.43 -13.42 -10.23
C PHE A 284 10.43 -14.49 -10.70
N LYS A 285 10.00 -15.36 -11.63
CA LYS A 285 10.84 -16.44 -12.17
C LYS A 285 11.74 -16.03 -13.32
N ASN A 286 11.20 -15.31 -14.31
CA ASN A 286 11.85 -15.17 -15.60
C ASN A 286 11.71 -13.76 -16.19
N PHE A 287 12.56 -12.83 -15.74
CA PHE A 287 12.60 -11.46 -16.26
C PHE A 287 12.96 -11.39 -17.76
N LYS A 288 13.61 -12.41 -18.30
CA LYS A 288 13.95 -12.54 -19.73
C LYS A 288 12.73 -12.40 -20.65
N GLU A 289 11.54 -12.77 -20.19
CA GLU A 289 10.29 -12.63 -20.94
C GLU A 289 9.97 -11.18 -21.32
N ILE A 290 10.45 -10.21 -20.53
CA ILE A 290 10.14 -8.79 -20.71
C ILE A 290 11.36 -7.93 -21.06
N GLN A 291 12.55 -8.52 -21.18
CA GLN A 291 13.81 -7.78 -21.33
C GLN A 291 13.91 -6.91 -22.60
N HIS A 292 13.18 -7.25 -23.67
CA HIS A 292 13.19 -6.53 -24.94
C HIS A 292 11.89 -5.77 -25.21
N ILE A 293 10.98 -5.71 -24.24
CA ILE A 293 9.72 -4.99 -24.41
C ILE A 293 9.98 -3.49 -24.28
N THR A 294 9.38 -2.71 -25.17
CA THR A 294 9.35 -1.25 -25.07
C THR A 294 8.02 -0.78 -24.47
N PHE A 295 8.09 -0.12 -23.33
CA PHE A 295 6.98 0.55 -22.66
C PHE A 295 7.09 2.07 -22.88
N SER A 296 6.17 2.61 -23.67
CA SER A 296 6.18 4.03 -24.05
C SER A 296 5.90 5.00 -22.89
N HIS A 297 5.28 4.51 -21.80
CA HIS A 297 4.83 5.36 -20.69
C HIS A 297 5.37 4.93 -19.32
N LEU A 298 6.25 3.92 -19.26
CA LEU A 298 6.73 3.39 -17.98
C LEU A 298 7.65 4.41 -17.30
N GLN A 299 7.24 4.85 -16.11
CA GLN A 299 7.94 5.85 -15.31
C GLN A 299 8.49 5.29 -14.01
N ILE A 300 7.86 4.25 -13.46
CA ILE A 300 8.23 3.64 -12.19
C ILE A 300 8.48 2.15 -12.42
N LEU A 301 9.68 1.70 -12.08
CA LEU A 301 10.05 0.28 -12.10
C LEU A 301 10.60 -0.12 -10.73
N LYS A 302 10.01 -1.15 -10.11
CA LYS A 302 10.51 -1.73 -8.86
C LYS A 302 10.71 -3.23 -9.01
N LEU A 303 11.93 -3.70 -8.80
CA LEU A 303 12.34 -5.10 -8.91
C LEU A 303 12.93 -5.56 -7.57
N ILE A 304 12.16 -6.37 -6.85
CA ILE A 304 12.45 -6.87 -5.50
C ILE A 304 12.80 -8.36 -5.60
N SER A 305 13.68 -8.72 -6.53
CA SER A 305 14.15 -10.10 -6.73
C SER A 305 15.35 -10.19 -7.65
N LYS A 306 16.02 -11.35 -7.60
CA LYS A 306 17.17 -11.65 -8.45
C LYS A 306 16.79 -11.58 -9.93
N HIS A 307 17.66 -10.95 -10.71
CA HIS A 307 17.54 -10.82 -12.15
C HIS A 307 18.93 -10.98 -12.78
N SER A 308 18.95 -11.39 -14.04
CA SER A 308 20.18 -11.41 -14.84
C SER A 308 20.58 -9.99 -15.21
N LYS A 309 21.90 -9.72 -15.18
CA LYS A 309 22.48 -8.44 -15.61
C LYS A 309 22.16 -8.11 -17.06
N ILE A 310 22.22 -9.12 -17.93
CA ILE A 310 21.99 -8.98 -19.37
C ILE A 310 20.54 -8.56 -19.61
N ASP A 311 19.61 -9.22 -18.92
CA ASP A 311 18.19 -8.95 -19.07
C ASP A 311 17.85 -7.53 -18.60
N MET A 312 18.46 -7.08 -17.51
CA MET A 312 18.33 -5.69 -17.06
C MET A 312 18.93 -4.67 -18.02
N PHE A 313 20.11 -4.95 -18.58
CA PHE A 313 20.74 -4.07 -19.56
C PHE A 313 19.82 -3.85 -20.76
N ASN A 314 19.33 -4.96 -21.34
CA ASN A 314 18.41 -4.93 -22.48
C ASN A 314 17.11 -4.16 -22.15
N PHE A 315 16.60 -4.32 -20.93
CA PHE A 315 15.40 -3.63 -20.50
C PHE A 315 15.63 -2.12 -20.39
N LEU A 316 16.72 -1.71 -19.73
CA LEU A 316 17.05 -0.31 -19.53
C LEU A 316 17.41 0.38 -20.84
N GLU A 317 18.06 -0.29 -21.79
CA GLU A 317 18.32 0.24 -23.13
C GLU A 317 17.03 0.68 -23.84
N ASN A 318 15.96 -0.11 -23.69
CA ASN A 318 14.67 0.18 -24.32
C ASN A 318 13.78 1.16 -23.56
N ASN A 319 13.89 1.20 -22.23
CA ASN A 319 12.90 1.86 -21.36
C ASN A 319 13.47 2.95 -20.45
N GLY A 320 14.79 3.00 -20.26
CA GLY A 320 15.45 3.79 -19.23
C GLY A 320 15.22 5.29 -19.36
N THR A 321 15.07 5.80 -20.58
CA THR A 321 14.85 7.23 -20.84
C THR A 321 13.50 7.74 -20.31
N ASN A 322 12.51 6.85 -20.18
CA ASN A 322 11.18 7.18 -19.64
C ASN A 322 11.12 7.09 -18.11
N LEU A 323 12.05 6.37 -17.49
CA LEU A 323 12.04 6.10 -16.05
C LEU A 323 12.33 7.37 -15.23
N LYS A 324 11.51 7.58 -14.21
CA LYS A 324 11.66 8.60 -13.18
C LYS A 324 11.99 7.98 -11.82
N GLU A 325 11.53 6.77 -11.56
CA GLU A 325 11.85 6.03 -10.35
C GLU A 325 12.28 4.62 -10.68
N LEU A 326 13.42 4.22 -10.12
CA LEU A 326 13.99 2.90 -10.29
C LEU A 326 14.36 2.32 -8.93
N TYR A 327 13.75 1.21 -8.58
CA TYR A 327 14.12 0.40 -7.42
C TYR A 327 14.61 -0.94 -7.92
N VAL A 328 15.89 -1.24 -7.73
CA VAL A 328 16.47 -2.52 -8.15
C VAL A 328 17.50 -2.95 -7.13
N HIS A 329 17.34 -4.15 -6.59
CA HIS A 329 18.40 -4.75 -5.78
C HIS A 329 19.51 -5.27 -6.68
N ASN A 330 20.66 -4.62 -6.65
CA ASN A 330 21.85 -5.14 -7.32
C ASN A 330 22.47 -6.28 -6.47
N TYR A 331 22.23 -7.51 -6.89
CA TYR A 331 22.79 -8.71 -6.25
C TYR A 331 24.21 -9.02 -6.72
N SER A 332 24.76 -8.30 -7.71
CA SER A 332 26.13 -8.50 -8.16
C SER A 332 27.14 -7.67 -7.38
N HIS A 333 28.38 -8.16 -7.37
CA HIS A 333 29.55 -7.42 -6.86
C HIS A 333 30.26 -6.69 -8.00
N ASP A 334 29.53 -6.11 -8.96
CA ASP A 334 30.14 -5.26 -10.00
C ASP A 334 29.31 -4.02 -10.33
N SER A 335 29.99 -3.06 -10.94
CA SER A 335 29.46 -1.77 -11.38
C SER A 335 28.54 -1.84 -12.60
N SER A 336 28.36 -3.03 -13.20
CA SER A 336 27.73 -3.19 -14.52
C SER A 336 26.31 -2.61 -14.59
N LEU A 337 25.48 -2.91 -13.59
CA LEU A 337 24.11 -2.38 -13.51
C LEU A 337 24.12 -0.86 -13.30
N ASN A 338 24.96 -0.33 -12.41
CA ASN A 338 25.03 1.11 -12.15
C ASN A 338 25.53 1.88 -13.38
N LEU A 339 26.49 1.33 -14.13
CA LEU A 339 26.93 1.89 -15.41
C LEU A 339 25.80 1.87 -16.46
N ALA A 340 25.00 0.80 -16.52
CA ALA A 340 23.84 0.74 -17.41
C ALA A 340 22.78 1.79 -17.01
N ILE A 341 22.49 1.94 -15.72
CA ILE A 341 21.58 2.97 -15.20
C ILE A 341 22.09 4.36 -15.59
N ALA A 342 23.37 4.64 -15.34
CA ALA A 342 23.98 5.92 -15.70
C ALA A 342 23.92 6.20 -17.21
N LYS A 343 24.05 5.17 -18.06
CA LYS A 343 24.00 5.31 -19.51
C LYS A 343 22.58 5.53 -20.02
N PHE A 344 21.60 4.79 -19.51
CA PHE A 344 20.27 4.70 -20.12
C PHE A 344 19.17 5.46 -19.38
N CYS A 345 19.39 5.90 -18.14
CA CYS A 345 18.35 6.53 -17.29
C CYS A 345 18.64 8.02 -16.96
N PRO A 346 18.79 8.93 -17.96
CA PRO A 346 19.18 10.32 -17.71
C PRO A 346 18.10 11.15 -16.98
N ASN A 347 16.82 10.74 -17.06
CA ASN A 347 15.67 11.47 -16.48
C ASN A 347 15.28 10.97 -15.07
N LEU A 348 16.12 10.15 -14.45
CA LEU A 348 15.83 9.54 -13.17
C LEU A 348 15.76 10.59 -12.05
N LYS A 349 14.73 10.49 -11.21
CA LYS A 349 14.47 11.35 -10.05
C LYS A 349 14.70 10.64 -8.73
N SER A 350 14.40 9.34 -8.67
CA SER A 350 14.55 8.51 -7.49
C SER A 350 15.24 7.20 -7.88
N LEU A 351 16.29 6.84 -7.13
CA LEU A 351 17.05 5.61 -7.35
C LEU A 351 17.28 4.86 -6.04
N HIS A 352 16.82 3.62 -5.98
CA HIS A 352 17.22 2.63 -4.99
C HIS A 352 18.06 1.56 -5.66
N THR A 353 19.32 1.42 -5.24
CA THR A 353 20.22 0.36 -5.68
C THR A 353 21.38 0.18 -4.68
N LYS A 354 22.20 -0.84 -4.91
CA LYS A 354 23.49 -1.01 -4.24
C LYS A 354 24.57 -0.27 -5.02
N PHE A 355 25.36 0.55 -4.33
CA PHE A 355 26.42 1.35 -4.93
C PHE A 355 27.81 0.83 -4.56
N MET A 356 28.71 0.83 -5.54
CA MET A 356 30.15 0.93 -5.28
C MET A 356 30.57 2.40 -5.27
N LYS A 357 31.75 2.69 -4.72
CA LYS A 357 32.22 4.06 -4.51
C LYS A 357 32.23 4.89 -5.80
N ASP A 358 32.84 4.37 -6.86
CA ASP A 358 33.02 5.12 -8.11
C ASP A 358 31.70 5.21 -8.90
N ASP A 359 30.82 4.21 -8.76
CA ASP A 359 29.51 4.17 -9.42
C ASP A 359 28.61 5.33 -9.03
N MET A 360 28.60 5.70 -7.73
CA MET A 360 27.74 6.76 -7.23
C MET A 360 28.08 8.12 -7.87
N ILE A 361 29.37 8.38 -8.11
CA ILE A 361 29.84 9.58 -8.79
C ILE A 361 29.37 9.56 -10.26
N VAL A 362 29.53 8.42 -10.94
CA VAL A 362 29.08 8.26 -12.34
C VAL A 362 27.57 8.49 -12.46
N ILE A 363 26.78 7.93 -11.55
CA ILE A 363 25.33 8.14 -11.50
C ILE A 363 24.98 9.62 -11.31
N PHE A 364 25.63 10.31 -10.36
CA PHE A 364 25.35 11.73 -10.17
C PHE A 364 25.73 12.59 -11.38
N ASN A 365 26.78 12.21 -12.11
CA ASN A 365 27.19 12.92 -13.32
C ASN A 365 26.21 12.69 -14.48
N SER A 366 25.63 11.49 -14.62
CA SER A 366 24.71 11.20 -15.71
C SER A 366 23.25 11.53 -15.42
N CYS A 367 22.77 11.26 -14.22
CA CYS A 367 21.37 11.45 -13.80
C CYS A 367 21.17 12.81 -13.12
N GLN A 368 21.28 13.91 -13.90
CA GLN A 368 21.25 15.28 -13.34
C GLN A 368 19.89 15.71 -12.77
N GLN A 369 18.82 14.96 -13.04
CA GLN A 369 17.48 15.20 -12.48
C GLN A 369 17.23 14.51 -11.14
N LEU A 370 18.22 13.80 -10.61
CA LEU A 370 18.07 13.01 -9.39
C LEU A 370 17.77 13.89 -8.18
N GLU A 371 16.66 13.59 -7.52
CA GLU A 371 16.11 14.26 -6.35
C GLU A 371 16.37 13.43 -5.07
N SER A 372 16.36 12.10 -5.19
CA SER A 372 16.57 11.16 -4.10
C SER A 372 17.45 9.96 -4.48
N ILE A 373 18.22 9.48 -3.50
CA ILE A 373 18.85 8.15 -3.55
C ILE A 373 18.56 7.40 -2.25
N GLU A 374 18.28 6.12 -2.39
CA GLU A 374 18.35 5.14 -1.32
C GLU A 374 19.55 4.22 -1.53
N VAL A 375 20.44 4.21 -0.54
CA VAL A 375 21.66 3.39 -0.55
C VAL A 375 21.46 2.23 0.41
N LEU A 376 21.54 1.01 -0.13
CA LEU A 376 21.58 -0.21 0.65
C LEU A 376 23.03 -0.63 0.87
N ASN A 377 23.43 -0.72 2.15
CA ASN A 377 24.67 -1.37 2.53
C ASN A 377 24.37 -2.83 2.93
N ASP A 378 25.16 -3.79 2.47
CA ASP A 378 25.03 -5.18 2.93
C ASP A 378 26.40 -5.65 3.42
N LYS A 379 26.43 -6.78 4.14
CA LYS A 379 27.68 -7.34 4.71
C LYS A 379 28.77 -7.61 3.65
N THR A 380 28.43 -7.61 2.37
CA THR A 380 29.33 -7.92 1.27
C THR A 380 29.94 -6.67 0.62
N CYS A 381 29.48 -5.47 0.98
CA CYS A 381 30.05 -4.21 0.52
C CYS A 381 30.58 -3.38 1.69
N SER A 382 31.88 -3.08 1.67
CA SER A 382 32.54 -2.20 2.65
C SER A 382 32.37 -0.72 2.33
N PHE A 383 31.18 -0.31 1.86
CA PHE A 383 30.95 1.09 1.49
C PHE A 383 30.63 1.91 2.75
N LYS A 384 31.64 2.58 3.29
CA LYS A 384 31.53 3.34 4.53
C LYS A 384 30.55 4.52 4.39
N GLY A 385 29.68 4.70 5.38
CA GLY A 385 28.68 5.78 5.39
C GLY A 385 29.29 7.18 5.27
N GLU A 386 30.44 7.44 5.89
CA GLU A 386 31.20 8.69 5.74
C GLU A 386 31.48 9.03 4.26
N LYS A 387 31.88 8.02 3.47
CA LYS A 387 32.18 8.22 2.04
C LYS A 387 30.94 8.50 1.22
N VAL A 388 29.81 7.87 1.55
CA VAL A 388 28.51 8.18 0.94
C VAL A 388 28.16 9.65 1.18
N LEU A 389 28.23 10.11 2.43
CA LEU A 389 27.95 11.49 2.79
C LEU A 389 28.86 12.48 2.06
N GLU A 390 30.16 12.18 1.99
CA GLU A 390 31.14 13.00 1.27
C GLU A 390 30.78 13.12 -0.23
N ILE A 391 30.50 11.99 -0.89
CA ILE A 391 30.14 11.97 -2.32
C ILE A 391 28.83 12.73 -2.56
N VAL A 392 27.81 12.50 -1.73
CA VAL A 392 26.51 13.18 -1.86
C VAL A 392 26.66 14.69 -1.70
N ALA A 393 27.43 15.16 -0.72
CA ALA A 393 27.65 16.60 -0.52
C ALA A 393 28.38 17.26 -1.70
N LYS A 394 29.36 16.57 -2.31
CA LYS A 394 30.20 17.12 -3.37
C LYS A 394 29.61 16.98 -4.78
N HIS A 395 29.02 15.83 -5.10
CA HIS A 395 28.68 15.45 -6.47
C HIS A 395 27.18 15.47 -6.78
N SER A 396 26.30 15.46 -5.78
CA SER A 396 24.86 15.42 -6.05
C SER A 396 24.38 16.64 -6.85
N SER A 397 23.30 16.45 -7.61
CA SER A 397 22.70 17.50 -8.42
C SER A 397 22.17 18.65 -7.55
N LYS A 398 21.90 19.80 -8.18
CA LYS A 398 21.23 20.94 -7.52
C LYS A 398 19.80 20.61 -7.04
N ASN A 399 19.17 19.62 -7.66
CA ASN A 399 17.80 19.23 -7.35
C ASN A 399 17.71 18.24 -6.19
N PHE A 400 18.79 17.53 -5.89
CA PHE A 400 18.89 16.52 -4.85
C PHE A 400 18.56 17.08 -3.47
N HIS A 401 17.67 16.39 -2.74
CA HIS A 401 17.26 16.79 -1.41
C HIS A 401 16.84 15.63 -0.50
N GLU A 402 17.02 14.37 -0.91
CA GLU A 402 16.65 13.23 -0.08
C GLU A 402 17.67 12.09 -0.15
N LEU A 403 18.18 11.68 1.01
CA LEU A 403 19.14 10.59 1.15
C LEU A 403 18.63 9.58 2.18
N ASN A 404 18.50 8.33 1.76
CA ASN A 404 18.08 7.24 2.63
C ASN A 404 19.23 6.23 2.76
N LEU A 405 19.66 5.96 4.00
CA LEU A 405 20.79 5.11 4.32
C LEU A 405 20.33 3.86 5.08
N TYR A 406 20.38 2.71 4.42
CA TYR A 406 19.98 1.42 5.00
C TYR A 406 21.20 0.57 5.35
N ASN A 407 21.20 -0.03 6.55
CA ASN A 407 22.19 -1.00 7.03
C ASN A 407 23.65 -0.48 7.08
N PHE A 408 23.84 0.82 7.29
CA PHE A 408 25.17 1.39 7.52
C PHE A 408 25.58 1.25 8.97
N GLU A 409 26.43 0.26 9.26
CA GLU A 409 27.19 0.22 10.51
C GLU A 409 28.20 1.39 10.50
N GLU A 410 28.32 2.13 11.62
CA GLU A 410 29.39 3.14 11.83
C GLU A 410 29.27 4.51 11.12
N LEU A 411 28.16 5.23 11.29
CA LEU A 411 28.12 6.69 11.01
C LEU A 411 28.44 7.48 12.27
N ARG A 412 29.61 8.14 12.32
CA ARG A 412 30.03 8.95 13.49
C ARG A 412 29.35 10.31 13.49
N SER A 413 29.25 10.92 14.67
CA SER A 413 28.68 12.26 14.84
C SER A 413 29.45 13.32 14.04
N GLU A 414 30.77 13.17 13.96
CA GLU A 414 31.68 14.07 13.22
C GLU A 414 31.41 14.02 11.71
N ASP A 415 31.12 12.84 11.17
CA ASP A 415 30.82 12.64 9.75
C ASP A 415 29.53 13.37 9.36
N LEU A 416 28.50 13.31 10.23
CA LEU A 416 27.24 14.04 10.05
C LEU A 416 27.42 15.55 10.14
N GLU A 417 28.18 16.02 11.14
CA GLU A 417 28.39 17.46 11.30
C GLU A 417 29.17 18.01 10.10
N SER A 418 30.21 17.31 9.65
CA SER A 418 30.93 17.63 8.41
C SER A 418 29.98 17.65 7.20
N PHE A 419 29.13 16.63 7.05
CA PHE A 419 28.13 16.57 5.99
C PHE A 419 27.18 17.78 6.01
N PHE A 420 26.61 18.14 7.15
CA PHE A 420 25.68 19.28 7.23
C PHE A 420 26.35 20.64 7.03
N ILE A 421 27.60 20.80 7.45
CA ILE A 421 28.41 22.00 7.13
C ILE A 421 28.59 22.10 5.62
N ASN A 422 29.03 21.02 4.98
CA ASN A 422 29.21 20.98 3.53
C ASN A 422 27.89 21.21 2.80
N TRP A 423 26.79 20.62 3.28
CA TRP A 423 25.46 20.77 2.70
C TRP A 423 24.99 22.22 2.74
N LYS A 424 25.13 22.89 3.89
CA LYS A 424 24.79 24.30 4.08
C LYS A 424 25.54 25.22 3.10
N ASN A 425 26.77 24.86 2.77
CA ASN A 425 27.64 25.66 1.90
C ASN A 425 27.42 25.39 0.41
N ARG A 426 26.47 24.51 0.02
CA ARG A 426 26.18 24.25 -1.39
C ARG A 426 25.49 25.45 -2.04
N VAL A 427 25.71 25.60 -3.34
CA VAL A 427 25.00 26.60 -4.16
C VAL A 427 23.49 26.35 -4.15
N SER A 428 23.06 25.09 -4.16
CA SER A 428 21.66 24.73 -3.95
C SER A 428 21.29 24.87 -2.48
N GLN A 429 20.25 25.66 -2.20
CA GLN A 429 19.76 25.94 -0.85
C GLN A 429 18.60 25.01 -0.44
N LYS A 430 18.44 23.85 -1.09
CA LYS A 430 17.43 22.87 -0.69
C LYS A 430 17.83 22.20 0.63
N SER A 431 16.94 22.28 1.60
CA SER A 431 17.06 21.54 2.86
C SER A 431 17.03 20.03 2.63
N ILE A 432 17.92 19.28 3.28
CA ILE A 432 18.04 17.81 3.13
C ILE A 432 16.98 17.08 3.96
N SER A 433 16.39 16.04 3.38
CA SER A 433 15.71 14.96 4.07
C SER A 433 16.67 13.80 4.23
N LEU A 434 16.92 13.37 5.47
CA LEU A 434 17.84 12.26 5.76
C LEU A 434 17.10 11.18 6.55
N ILE A 435 17.04 9.97 6.00
CA ILE A 435 16.46 8.79 6.65
C ILE A 435 17.60 7.81 6.93
N VAL A 436 17.72 7.37 8.18
CA VAL A 436 18.78 6.44 8.60
C VAL A 436 18.16 5.23 9.29
N CYS A 437 18.46 4.04 8.78
CA CYS A 437 17.98 2.78 9.33
C CYS A 437 19.12 2.06 10.05
N ASN A 438 19.45 2.53 11.26
CA ASN A 438 20.40 1.88 12.17
C ASN A 438 20.06 2.17 13.64
N ASN A 439 19.88 1.11 14.44
CA ASN A 439 19.48 1.16 15.84
C ASN A 439 20.54 1.83 16.76
N THR A 440 21.83 1.73 16.45
CA THR A 440 22.90 2.30 17.29
C THR A 440 23.02 3.81 17.14
N PHE A 441 22.59 4.34 15.99
CA PHE A 441 22.73 5.74 15.61
C PHE A 441 21.85 6.71 16.43
N VAL A 442 20.62 6.27 16.77
CA VAL A 442 19.58 7.13 17.39
C VAL A 442 19.76 7.31 18.89
N ASN A 443 20.43 6.37 19.56
CA ASN A 443 20.68 6.45 21.00
C ASN A 443 21.87 7.36 21.35
N ASN A 444 22.59 7.89 20.36
CA ASN A 444 23.68 8.82 20.58
C ASN A 444 23.15 10.26 20.80
N ASN A 445 23.31 10.76 22.04
CA ASN A 445 22.91 12.12 22.43
C ASN A 445 23.61 13.22 21.60
N LYS A 446 24.84 12.97 21.12
CA LYS A 446 25.59 13.92 20.28
C LYS A 446 24.90 14.09 18.92
N ASN A 447 24.49 12.99 18.28
CA ASN A 447 23.73 13.01 17.02
C ASN A 447 22.44 13.81 17.16
N ARG A 448 21.67 13.60 18.24
CA ARG A 448 20.42 14.34 18.49
C ARG A 448 20.64 15.84 18.61
N LYS A 449 21.71 16.28 19.28
CA LYS A 449 22.07 17.71 19.39
C LYS A 449 22.44 18.30 18.03
N ILE A 450 23.25 17.60 17.24
CA ILE A 450 23.64 18.00 15.88
C ILE A 450 22.40 18.14 14.99
N ILE A 451 21.53 17.13 14.97
CA ILE A 451 20.31 17.15 14.14
C ILE A 451 19.39 18.32 14.53
N ARG A 452 19.18 18.57 15.83
CA ARG A 452 18.37 19.72 16.29
C ARG A 452 18.98 21.05 15.87
N LYS A 453 20.29 21.22 16.04
CA LYS A 453 21.04 22.41 15.60
C LYS A 453 20.79 22.68 14.11
N TYR A 454 20.96 21.68 13.24
CA TYR A 454 20.82 21.86 11.79
C TYR A 454 19.36 21.90 11.30
N LYS A 455 18.40 21.35 12.04
CA LYS A 455 16.96 21.61 11.82
C LYS A 455 16.62 23.08 12.08
N ASN A 456 17.08 23.64 13.21
CA ASN A 456 16.84 25.05 13.55
C ASN A 456 17.51 26.02 12.57
N LEU A 457 18.64 25.62 11.97
CA LEU A 457 19.32 26.38 10.92
C LEU A 457 18.68 26.23 9.53
N GLY A 458 17.59 25.47 9.39
CA GLY A 458 16.92 25.23 8.11
C GLY A 458 17.67 24.32 7.14
N VAL A 459 18.79 23.72 7.55
CA VAL A 459 19.59 22.81 6.71
C VAL A 459 18.88 21.48 6.52
N ILE A 460 18.21 20.98 7.58
CA ILE A 460 17.48 19.71 7.56
C ILE A 460 15.98 20.01 7.50
N LYS A 461 15.32 19.53 6.44
CA LYS A 461 13.86 19.56 6.32
C LYS A 461 13.23 18.47 7.19
N LYS A 462 13.76 17.27 7.03
CA LYS A 462 13.20 16.05 7.62
C LYS A 462 14.35 15.16 8.07
N PHE A 463 14.22 14.61 9.28
CA PHE A 463 15.12 13.57 9.76
C PHE A 463 14.24 12.50 10.36
N GLU A 464 14.27 11.31 9.78
CA GLU A 464 13.53 10.15 10.24
C GLU A 464 14.45 8.98 10.53
N TYR A 465 13.98 8.14 11.43
CA TYR A 465 14.58 6.88 11.76
C TYR A 465 13.54 5.80 11.52
N GLN A 466 13.94 4.74 10.82
CA GLN A 466 13.15 3.53 10.71
C GLN A 466 13.91 2.41 11.42
N SER A 467 13.22 1.68 12.31
CA SER A 467 13.71 0.38 12.74
C SER A 467 13.76 -0.53 11.51
N THR A 468 14.76 -1.41 11.43
CA THR A 468 14.89 -2.45 10.40
C THR A 468 13.67 -3.38 10.42
N THR A 469 12.59 -2.91 9.82
CA THR A 469 11.43 -3.69 9.44
C THR A 469 11.60 -3.81 7.95
N LEU A 470 12.24 -4.91 7.56
CA LEU A 470 12.50 -5.23 6.17
C LEU A 470 11.18 -5.17 5.42
N ILE A 471 11.10 -4.28 4.43
CA ILE A 471 10.11 -4.38 3.36
C ILE A 471 10.61 -5.55 2.52
N TYR A 472 10.09 -6.75 2.79
CA TYR A 472 10.27 -7.93 1.97
C TYR A 472 9.10 -8.07 1.01
#